data_AF-A0A8S3J2W8-F1
#
_entry.id   AF-A0A8S3J2W8-F1
#
_cell.length_a   1.000
_cell.length_b   1.000
_cell.length_c   1.000
_cell.angle_alpha   90.00
_cell.angle_beta   90.00
_cell.angle_gamma   90.00
#
_symmetry.space_group_name_H-M   'P 1'
#
loop_
_entity.id
_entity.type
_entity.pdbx_description
1 polymer ?
#
loop_
_entity_poly.entity_id
_entity_poly.type
_entity_poly.pdbx_seq_one_letter_code
_entity_poly.pdbx_strand_id
1 'polypeptide(L)'
;MGLATISKPDPTHPLRRRQNYTELPKVIPLIRSHRMPPIPRLNKQNDRNKLEKPSKNFIEYNIDQMKNSLPICPRRYVVLDRKGNKFLIDGSGLQKDFIYKKNYGKIPRYLEARKIYDEPSNSNFTDNSIVLIPPEERLCLINSKYLHSELNNSLSFLILTFNLKISRK
;
A
#
# COMPACT_ATOMS: atom_id res chain seq x y z
N MET A 1 24.17 62.75 -63.16
CA MET A 1 23.93 62.11 -64.48
C MET A 1 22.48 61.65 -64.50
N GLY A 2 21.64 62.24 -65.34
CA GLY A 2 20.20 61.90 -65.44
C GLY A 2 19.95 60.66 -66.31
N LEU A 3 18.74 60.08 -66.21
CA LEU A 3 18.32 58.94 -67.02
C LEU A 3 18.41 59.25 -68.52
N ALA A 4 18.78 58.24 -69.31
CA ALA A 4 18.90 58.34 -70.76
C ALA A 4 17.60 58.83 -71.40
N THR A 5 17.70 59.66 -72.44
CA THR A 5 16.55 60.19 -73.18
C THR A 5 15.82 59.06 -73.90
N ILE A 6 14.74 58.56 -73.32
CA ILE A 6 13.86 57.58 -73.96
C ILE A 6 13.03 58.32 -75.03
N SER A 7 12.96 57.75 -76.24
CA SER A 7 12.13 58.29 -77.33
C SER A 7 10.67 58.33 -76.89
N LYS A 8 10.03 59.50 -77.01
CA LYS A 8 8.62 59.67 -76.68
C LYS A 8 7.76 58.86 -77.66
N PRO A 9 6.64 58.25 -77.22
CA PRO A 9 5.74 57.52 -78.11
C PRO A 9 5.14 58.44 -79.18
N ASP A 10 4.92 57.90 -80.38
CA ASP A 10 4.35 58.60 -81.52
C ASP A 10 2.94 59.14 -81.18
N PRO A 11 2.67 60.45 -81.41
CA PRO A 11 1.38 61.08 -81.08
C PRO A 11 0.19 60.54 -81.89
N THR A 12 0.41 59.73 -82.92
CA THR A 12 -0.66 59.09 -83.71
C THR A 12 -1.48 58.07 -82.93
N HIS A 13 -1.00 57.58 -81.78
CA HIS A 13 -1.72 56.64 -80.93
C HIS A 13 -2.12 57.28 -79.59
N PRO A 14 -3.36 57.79 -79.44
CA PRO A 14 -3.80 58.38 -78.18
C PRO A 14 -3.84 57.31 -77.07
N LEU A 15 -3.50 57.72 -75.84
CA LEU A 15 -3.54 56.85 -74.67
C LEU A 15 -4.94 56.27 -74.50
N ARG A 16 -5.04 54.94 -74.39
CA ARG A 16 -6.35 54.28 -74.24
C ARG A 16 -6.83 54.46 -72.80
N ARG A 17 -8.12 54.75 -72.64
CA ARG A 17 -8.78 55.03 -71.35
C ARG A 17 -8.51 53.98 -70.26
N ARG A 18 -8.19 52.73 -70.63
CA ARG A 18 -7.91 51.63 -69.67
C ARG A 18 -6.52 50.98 -69.78
N GLN A 19 -5.55 51.60 -70.44
CA GLN A 19 -4.24 50.97 -70.69
C GLN A 19 -3.45 50.60 -69.44
N ASN A 20 -3.63 51.35 -68.34
CA ASN A 20 -2.89 51.19 -67.09
C ASN A 20 -3.75 50.63 -65.94
N TYR A 21 -4.93 50.10 -66.24
CA TYR A 21 -5.81 49.54 -65.21
C TYR A 21 -5.44 48.07 -64.98
N THR A 22 -5.22 47.70 -63.72
CA THR A 22 -5.06 46.29 -63.34
C THR A 22 -6.44 45.67 -63.15
N GLU A 23 -6.80 44.67 -63.96
CA GLU A 23 -8.03 43.91 -63.76
C GLU A 23 -7.85 42.92 -62.61
N LEU A 24 -8.69 43.03 -61.58
CA LEU A 24 -8.69 42.09 -60.47
C LEU A 24 -9.35 40.77 -60.91
N PRO A 25 -8.76 39.61 -60.62
CA PRO A 25 -9.40 38.33 -60.90
C PRO A 25 -10.69 38.19 -60.09
N LYS A 26 -11.67 37.46 -60.62
CA LYS A 26 -12.93 37.19 -59.93
C LYS A 26 -12.65 36.41 -58.63
N VAL A 27 -13.09 36.95 -57.50
CA VAL A 27 -12.91 36.33 -56.17
C VAL A 27 -13.77 35.06 -56.06
N ILE A 28 -13.13 33.91 -55.89
CA ILE A 28 -13.79 32.66 -55.51
C ILE A 28 -13.84 32.63 -53.98
N PRO A 29 -15.01 32.47 -53.34
CA PRO A 29 -15.09 32.42 -51.89
C PRO A 29 -14.33 31.21 -51.35
N LEU A 30 -13.43 31.46 -50.40
CA LEU A 30 -12.68 30.40 -49.72
C LEU A 30 -13.64 29.56 -48.88
N ILE A 31 -13.87 28.30 -49.28
CA ILE A 31 -14.66 27.35 -48.51
C ILE A 31 -13.82 26.93 -47.30
N ARG A 32 -14.17 27.46 -46.11
CA ARG A 32 -13.56 27.03 -44.86
C ARG A 32 -14.06 25.62 -44.52
N SER A 33 -13.13 24.65 -44.48
CA SER A 33 -13.38 23.21 -44.26
C SER A 33 -13.86 22.84 -42.85
N HIS A 34 -13.67 23.73 -41.87
CA HIS A 34 -14.01 23.46 -40.47
C HIS A 34 -15.19 24.33 -40.04
N ARG A 35 -16.41 23.90 -40.39
CA ARG A 35 -17.60 24.42 -39.72
C ARG A 35 -17.74 23.69 -38.40
N MET A 36 -17.72 24.42 -37.28
CA MET A 36 -18.07 23.86 -35.98
C MET A 36 -19.47 23.21 -36.07
N PRO A 37 -19.70 22.10 -35.35
CA PRO A 37 -21.04 21.51 -35.31
C PRO A 37 -22.05 22.54 -34.79
N PRO A 38 -23.30 22.52 -35.29
CA PRO A 38 -24.32 23.43 -34.81
C PRO A 38 -24.56 23.20 -33.31
N ILE A 39 -24.66 24.30 -32.56
CA ILE A 39 -24.96 24.25 -31.13
C ILE A 39 -26.31 23.54 -30.94
N PRO A 40 -26.40 22.52 -30.06
CA PRO A 40 -27.66 21.85 -29.80
C PRO A 40 -28.72 22.85 -29.32
N ARG A 41 -29.92 22.75 -29.88
CA ARG A 41 -31.05 23.62 -29.50
C ARG A 41 -31.48 23.27 -28.09
N LEU A 42 -31.25 24.18 -27.15
CA LEU A 42 -31.75 24.06 -25.78
C LEU A 42 -33.26 24.34 -25.80
N ASN A 43 -34.09 23.31 -25.97
CA ASN A 43 -35.54 23.43 -25.81
C ASN A 43 -35.86 23.62 -24.31
N LYS A 44 -35.70 24.86 -23.82
CA LYS A 44 -35.98 25.24 -22.41
C LYS A 44 -37.37 24.82 -21.91
N GLN A 45 -38.32 24.58 -22.82
CA GLN A 45 -39.69 24.17 -22.49
C GLN A 45 -39.83 22.66 -22.21
N ASN A 46 -39.04 21.80 -22.86
CA ASN A 46 -39.12 20.35 -22.67
C ASN A 46 -38.30 19.89 -21.45
N ASP A 47 -37.21 20.57 -21.15
CA ASP A 47 -36.32 20.20 -20.04
C ASP A 47 -36.90 20.59 -18.66
N ARG A 48 -37.76 21.63 -18.60
CA ARG A 48 -38.40 22.06 -17.35
C ARG A 48 -39.52 21.15 -16.89
N ASN A 49 -40.21 20.50 -17.83
CA ASN A 49 -41.38 19.66 -17.56
C ASN A 49 -41.02 18.17 -17.39
N LYS A 50 -39.76 17.79 -17.65
CA LYS A 50 -39.23 16.44 -17.45
C LYS A 50 -38.34 16.34 -16.21
N LEU A 51 -38.61 17.15 -15.19
CA LEU A 51 -38.17 16.83 -13.84
C LEU A 51 -39.13 15.79 -13.30
N GLU A 52 -38.92 14.54 -13.70
CA GLU A 52 -39.57 13.38 -13.08
C GLU A 52 -39.38 13.52 -11.57
N LYS A 53 -40.49 13.38 -10.82
CA LYS A 53 -40.41 13.37 -9.35
C LYS A 53 -39.35 12.34 -8.97
N PRO A 54 -38.40 12.69 -8.08
CA PRO A 54 -37.38 11.73 -7.66
C PRO A 54 -38.09 10.47 -7.18
N SER A 55 -37.75 9.33 -7.78
CA SER A 55 -38.39 8.04 -7.48
C SER A 55 -38.21 7.61 -6.03
N LYS A 56 -37.24 8.22 -5.34
CA LYS A 56 -36.90 7.94 -3.95
C LYS A 56 -37.24 9.12 -3.05
N ASN A 57 -38.01 8.87 -2.01
CA ASN A 57 -38.21 9.82 -0.92
C ASN A 57 -36.97 9.78 0.00
N PHE A 58 -36.04 10.72 -0.19
CA PHE A 58 -34.83 10.81 0.61
C PHE A 58 -35.11 11.10 2.10
N ILE A 59 -36.24 11.74 2.41
CA ILE A 59 -36.63 12.05 3.79
C ILE A 59 -36.96 10.74 4.53
N GLU A 60 -37.86 9.94 3.97
CA GLU A 60 -38.24 8.63 4.54
C GLU A 60 -37.03 7.70 4.62
N TYR A 61 -36.22 7.63 3.55
CA TYR A 61 -35.00 6.84 3.54
C TYR A 61 -34.04 7.25 4.66
N ASN A 62 -33.82 8.55 4.87
CA ASN A 62 -32.92 9.01 5.93
C ASN A 62 -33.47 8.72 7.33
N ILE A 63 -34.79 8.83 7.52
CA ILE A 63 -35.46 8.47 8.78
C ILE A 63 -35.24 6.98 9.07
N ASP A 64 -35.45 6.11 8.08
CA ASP A 64 -35.29 4.67 8.26
C ASP A 64 -33.82 4.29 8.47
N GLN A 65 -32.88 4.93 7.78
CA GLN A 65 -31.45 4.74 8.02
C GLN A 65 -31.05 5.15 9.44
N MET A 66 -31.56 6.28 9.94
CA MET A 66 -31.30 6.71 11.32
C MET A 66 -31.90 5.75 12.35
N LYS A 67 -33.15 5.32 12.17
CA LYS A 67 -33.83 4.37 13.06
C LYS A 67 -33.12 3.01 13.11
N ASN A 68 -32.66 2.54 11.96
CA ASN A 68 -32.00 1.24 11.83
C ASN A 68 -30.49 1.29 12.09
N SER A 69 -29.91 2.48 12.21
CA SER A 69 -28.49 2.64 12.53
C SER A 69 -28.22 2.20 13.96
N LEU A 70 -27.18 1.38 14.13
CA LEU A 70 -26.68 1.03 15.45
C LEU A 70 -25.92 2.23 16.03
N PRO A 71 -26.09 2.53 17.32
CA PRO A 71 -25.28 3.56 17.96
C PRO A 71 -23.80 3.16 17.87
N ILE A 72 -22.94 4.14 17.58
CA ILE A 72 -21.50 3.93 17.60
C ILE A 72 -21.09 3.55 19.02
N CYS A 73 -20.45 2.39 19.18
CA CYS A 73 -19.92 2.00 20.49
C CYS A 73 -18.95 3.08 21.00
N PRO A 74 -19.13 3.59 22.23
CA PRO A 74 -18.28 4.65 22.77
C PRO A 74 -16.84 4.15 22.87
N ARG A 75 -15.92 4.93 22.30
CA ARG A 75 -14.47 4.66 22.42
C ARG A 75 -13.96 5.18 23.75
N ARG A 76 -13.00 4.46 24.34
CA ARG A 76 -12.37 4.86 25.59
C ARG A 76 -11.22 5.82 25.29
N TYR A 77 -11.22 6.98 25.94
CA TYR A 77 -10.18 7.99 25.77
C TYR A 77 -9.83 8.63 27.12
N VAL A 78 -8.58 9.07 27.25
CA VAL A 78 -8.12 9.96 28.33
C VAL A 78 -8.10 11.39 27.79
N VAL A 79 -8.60 12.32 28.58
CA VAL A 79 -8.47 13.75 28.29
C VAL A 79 -7.15 14.22 28.90
N LEU A 80 -6.22 14.69 28.05
CA LEU A 80 -4.90 15.15 28.49
C LEU A 80 -4.95 16.59 29.00
N ASP A 81 -5.66 17.46 28.28
CA ASP A 81 -5.70 18.89 28.56
C ASP A 81 -7.11 19.39 28.85
N ARG A 82 -7.21 20.49 29.62
CA ARG A 82 -8.48 21.24 29.81
C ARG A 82 -9.09 21.75 28.50
N LYS A 83 -8.28 21.84 27.43
CA LYS A 83 -8.72 22.20 26.07
C LYS A 83 -9.43 21.06 25.33
N GLY A 84 -9.50 19.86 25.93
CA GLY A 84 -10.21 18.72 25.35
C GLY A 84 -9.38 17.88 24.38
N ASN A 85 -8.04 17.96 24.44
CA ASN A 85 -7.17 17.05 23.70
C ASN A 85 -7.36 15.63 24.26
N LYS A 86 -7.66 14.68 23.37
CA LYS A 86 -8.01 13.30 23.73
C LYS A 86 -6.99 12.31 23.18
N PHE A 87 -6.65 11.33 24.00
CA PHE A 87 -5.81 10.21 23.65
C PHE A 87 -6.62 8.91 23.73
N LEU A 88 -6.59 8.09 22.67
CA LEU A 88 -7.29 6.81 22.64
C LEU A 88 -6.57 5.82 23.56
N ILE A 89 -7.32 5.17 24.45
CA ILE A 89 -6.73 4.22 25.40
C ILE A 89 -6.38 2.89 24.72
N ASP A 90 -7.15 2.50 23.71
CA ASP A 90 -6.97 1.20 23.04
C ASP A 90 -5.60 1.13 22.35
N GLY A 91 -4.80 0.09 22.64
CA GLY A 91 -3.46 -0.11 22.08
C GLY A 91 -2.34 0.72 22.71
N SER A 92 -2.65 1.60 23.68
CA SER A 92 -1.64 2.41 24.38
C SER A 92 -0.86 1.68 25.47
N GLY A 93 -1.28 0.47 25.83
CA GLY A 93 -0.76 -0.26 27.00
C GLY A 93 -1.23 0.27 28.35
N LEU A 94 -1.97 1.39 28.40
CA LEU A 94 -2.55 1.95 29.64
C LEU A 94 -3.74 1.12 30.16
N GLN A 95 -4.41 0.37 29.27
CA GLN A 95 -5.45 -0.58 29.64
C GLN A 95 -4.87 -2.00 29.63
N LYS A 96 -5.11 -2.75 30.72
CA LYS A 96 -4.73 -4.17 30.79
C LYS A 96 -5.71 -5.00 29.95
N ASP A 97 -5.24 -5.50 28.82
CA ASP A 97 -6.04 -6.37 27.94
C ASP A 97 -6.20 -7.80 28.50
N PHE A 98 -5.40 -8.16 29.50
CA PHE A 98 -5.33 -9.54 30.02
C PHE A 98 -6.40 -9.90 31.05
N ILE A 99 -7.28 -8.97 31.45
CA ILE A 99 -8.29 -9.22 32.50
C ILE A 99 -9.26 -10.35 32.09
N TYR A 100 -9.53 -10.51 30.78
CA TYR A 100 -10.45 -11.52 30.25
C TYR A 100 -9.75 -12.56 29.35
N LYS A 101 -8.50 -12.92 29.63
CA LYS A 101 -7.83 -13.97 28.86
C LYS A 101 -8.59 -15.30 29.04
N LYS A 102 -9.01 -15.96 27.94
CA LYS A 102 -9.77 -17.23 27.98
C LYS A 102 -9.11 -18.35 28.79
N ASN A 103 -7.78 -18.28 28.90
CA ASN A 103 -6.95 -19.24 29.62
C ASN A 103 -6.45 -18.67 30.97
N TYR A 104 -7.04 -17.59 31.46
CA TYR A 104 -6.72 -17.05 32.77
C TYR A 104 -7.05 -18.10 33.84
N GLY A 105 -6.09 -18.39 34.73
CA GLY A 105 -6.20 -19.44 35.74
C GLY A 105 -6.08 -20.88 35.22
N LYS A 106 -5.97 -21.10 33.90
CA LYS A 106 -5.73 -22.44 33.34
C LYS A 106 -4.24 -22.73 33.23
N ILE A 107 -3.86 -23.96 33.57
CA ILE A 107 -2.48 -24.44 33.39
C ILE A 107 -2.20 -24.52 31.89
N PRO A 108 -1.13 -23.88 31.38
CA PRO A 108 -0.74 -24.01 29.99
C PRO A 108 -0.33 -25.45 29.64
N ARG A 109 -0.74 -25.91 28.44
CA ARG A 109 -0.45 -27.26 27.93
C ARG A 109 1.04 -27.64 27.93
N TYR A 110 1.94 -26.68 27.78
CA TYR A 110 3.38 -26.96 27.80
C TYR A 110 3.89 -27.41 29.19
N LEU A 111 3.23 -27.02 30.28
CA LEU A 111 3.57 -27.48 31.63
C LEU A 111 3.16 -28.94 31.83
N GLU A 112 2.06 -29.37 31.21
CA GLU A 112 1.65 -30.78 31.21
C GLU A 112 2.62 -31.63 30.40
N ALA A 113 3.01 -31.16 29.20
CA ALA A 113 4.01 -31.83 28.37
C ALA A 113 5.35 -31.97 29.10
N ARG A 114 5.78 -30.92 29.83
CA ARG A 114 7.02 -30.95 30.61
C ARG A 114 7.00 -32.02 31.70
N LYS A 115 5.89 -32.21 32.41
CA LYS A 115 5.79 -33.27 33.43
C LYS A 115 6.05 -34.65 32.83
N ILE A 116 5.58 -34.91 31.62
CA ILE A 116 5.79 -36.20 30.93
C ILE A 116 7.27 -36.45 30.63
N TYR A 117 8.04 -35.39 30.32
CA TYR A 117 9.49 -35.49 30.09
C TYR A 117 10.31 -35.56 31.40
N ASP A 118 9.82 -34.91 32.46
CA ASP A 118 10.49 -34.84 33.76
C ASP A 118 10.11 -36.01 34.70
N GLU A 119 9.19 -36.90 34.31
CA GLU A 119 8.92 -38.17 35.02
C GLU A 119 10.24 -38.95 35.10
N PRO A 120 10.77 -39.24 36.31
CA PRO A 120 11.95 -40.07 36.43
C PRO A 120 11.59 -41.44 35.87
N SER A 121 12.26 -41.87 34.81
CA SER A 121 12.30 -43.28 34.45
C SER A 121 12.81 -44.01 35.69
N ASN A 122 11.91 -44.65 36.44
CA ASN A 122 12.22 -45.56 37.55
C ASN A 122 12.86 -46.85 36.99
N SER A 123 13.82 -46.73 36.07
CA SER A 123 14.78 -47.77 35.77
C SER A 123 15.94 -47.54 36.74
N ASN A 124 16.09 -48.48 37.67
CA ASN A 124 17.28 -48.61 38.50
C ASN A 124 18.50 -48.69 37.56
N PHE A 125 19.11 -47.55 37.26
CA PHE A 125 20.35 -47.48 36.50
C PHE A 125 21.47 -47.92 37.44
N THR A 126 21.56 -49.23 37.66
CA THR A 126 22.71 -49.81 38.34
C THR A 126 23.91 -49.67 37.41
N ASP A 127 25.05 -49.26 37.95
CA ASP A 127 26.30 -48.96 37.23
C ASP A 127 26.88 -50.16 36.43
N ASN A 128 26.17 -51.30 36.40
CA ASN A 128 26.52 -52.53 35.70
C ASN A 128 25.74 -52.76 34.39
N SER A 129 24.89 -51.83 33.96
CA SER A 129 24.10 -51.97 32.71
C SER A 129 24.94 -52.10 31.44
N ILE A 130 26.21 -51.67 31.48
CA ILE A 130 27.16 -51.80 30.37
C ILE A 130 27.54 -53.26 30.12
N VAL A 131 27.52 -54.11 31.15
CA VAL A 131 27.90 -55.53 31.07
C VAL A 131 26.88 -56.37 30.28
N LEU A 132 25.64 -55.89 30.17
CA LEU A 132 24.55 -56.56 29.45
C LEU A 132 24.49 -56.20 27.95
N ILE A 133 25.22 -55.18 27.52
CA ILE A 133 25.27 -54.75 26.12
C ILE A 133 26.24 -55.66 25.35
N PRO A 134 25.88 -56.20 24.18
CA PRO A 134 26.80 -57.00 23.37
C PRO A 134 28.05 -56.19 22.96
N PRO A 135 29.22 -56.84 22.81
CA PRO A 135 30.51 -56.14 22.67
C PRO A 135 30.59 -55.21 21.45
N GLU A 136 29.86 -55.51 20.38
CA GLU A 136 29.80 -54.70 19.16
C GLU A 136 29.11 -53.35 19.40
N GLU A 137 28.01 -53.34 20.15
CA GLU A 137 27.24 -52.13 20.45
C GLU A 137 27.97 -51.23 21.47
N ARG A 138 28.83 -51.82 22.33
CA ARG A 138 29.68 -51.04 23.25
C ARG A 138 30.67 -50.15 22.51
N LEU A 139 31.27 -50.65 21.41
CA LEU A 139 32.20 -49.86 20.60
C LEU A 139 31.49 -48.66 19.96
N CYS A 140 30.24 -48.84 19.51
CA CYS A 140 29.44 -47.76 18.95
C CYS A 140 29.13 -46.68 20.00
N LEU A 141 28.80 -47.08 21.23
CA LEU A 141 28.57 -46.15 22.35
C LEU A 141 29.84 -45.45 22.83
N ILE A 142 30.99 -46.12 22.79
CA ILE A 142 32.29 -45.49 23.10
C ILE A 142 32.62 -44.45 22.02
N ASN A 143 32.44 -44.79 20.75
CA ASN A 143 32.67 -43.87 19.63
C ASN A 143 31.75 -42.64 19.68
N SER A 144 30.48 -42.80 20.08
CA SER A 144 29.56 -41.67 20.23
C SER A 144 29.96 -40.74 21.38
N LYS A 145 30.46 -41.28 22.49
CA LYS A 145 31.03 -40.48 23.59
C LYS A 145 32.28 -39.71 23.17
N TYR A 146 33.16 -40.34 22.39
CA TYR A 146 34.35 -39.67 21.83
C TYR A 146 33.94 -38.50 20.92
N LEU A 147 32.98 -38.69 20.02
CA LEU A 147 32.43 -37.62 19.17
C LEU A 147 31.85 -36.45 19.99
N HIS A 148 31.09 -36.75 21.05
CA HIS A 148 30.56 -35.70 21.93
C HIS A 148 31.68 -34.93 22.66
N SER A 149 32.76 -35.61 23.06
CA SER A 149 33.90 -34.95 23.69
C SER A 149 34.68 -34.05 22.71
N GLU A 150 34.84 -34.46 21.46
CA GLU A 150 35.46 -33.65 20.41
C GLU A 150 34.63 -32.41 20.08
N LEU A 151 33.31 -32.56 19.98
CA LEU A 151 32.41 -31.43 19.76
C LEU A 151 32.48 -30.43 20.91
N ASN A 152 32.53 -30.90 22.16
CA ASN A 152 32.65 -30.03 23.33
C ASN A 152 34.01 -29.30 23.39
N ASN A 153 35.10 -29.96 22.99
CA ASN A 153 36.42 -29.32 22.88
C ASN A 153 36.48 -28.29 21.73
N SER A 154 35.82 -28.56 20.61
CA SER A 154 35.70 -27.61 19.50
C SER A 154 34.86 -26.39 19.91
N LEU A 155 33.77 -26.61 20.63
CA LEU A 155 32.88 -25.54 21.09
C LEU A 155 33.56 -24.67 22.17
N SER A 156 34.33 -25.26 23.08
CA SER A 156 35.11 -24.50 24.06
C SER A 156 36.21 -23.67 23.39
N PHE A 157 36.88 -24.20 22.36
CA PHE A 157 37.86 -23.46 21.57
C PHE A 157 37.23 -22.29 20.79
N LEU A 158 36.06 -22.50 20.18
CA LEU A 158 35.30 -21.44 19.51
C LEU A 158 34.88 -20.33 20.47
N ILE A 159 34.40 -20.68 21.67
CA ILE A 159 34.06 -19.68 22.70
C ILE A 159 35.30 -18.88 23.12
N LEU A 160 36.44 -19.56 23.33
CA LEU A 160 37.67 -18.91 23.78
C LEU A 160 38.26 -17.97 22.72
N THR A 161 38.24 -18.39 21.45
CA THR A 161 38.66 -17.54 20.32
C THR A 161 37.71 -16.35 20.10
N PHE A 162 36.39 -16.55 20.26
CA PHE A 162 35.41 -15.47 20.14
C PHE A 162 35.61 -14.42 21.25
N ASN A 163 35.83 -14.85 22.48
CA ASN A 163 36.13 -13.96 23.61
C ASN A 163 37.45 -13.21 23.43
N LEU A 164 38.51 -13.86 22.92
CA LEU A 164 39.78 -13.20 22.59
C LEU A 164 39.63 -12.16 21.45
N LYS A 165 38.72 -12.40 20.50
CA LYS A 165 38.45 -11.47 19.39
C LYS A 165 37.65 -10.25 19.82
N ILE A 166 36.78 -10.39 20.83
CA ILE A 166 36.06 -9.28 21.47
C ILE A 166 37.01 -8.43 22.32
N SER A 167 37.94 -9.05 23.06
CA SER A 167 38.88 -8.34 23.93
C SER A 167 39.99 -7.57 23.19
N ARG A 168 40.17 -7.79 21.88
CA ARG A 168 41.18 -7.12 21.03
C ARG A 168 40.61 -5.96 20.20
N LYS A 169 39.35 -5.59 20.40
CA LYS A 169 38.75 -4.34 19.90
C LYS A 169 38.66 -3.32 21.04
#